data_AF-K6UMK7-F1
#
_entry.id   AF-K6UMK7-F1
#
_cell.length_a   1.000
_cell.length_b   1.000
_cell.length_c   1.000
_cell.angle_alpha   90.00
_cell.angle_beta   90.00
_cell.angle_gamma   90.00
#
_symmetry.space_group_name_H-M   'P 1'
#
loop_
_entity.id
_entity.type
_entity.pdbx_description
1 polymer ?
#
loop_
_entity_poly.entity_id
_entity_poly.type
_entity_poly.pdbx_seq_one_letter_code
_entity_poly.pdbx_strand_id
1 'polypeptide(L)'
;MNNSTKCNYRRLSLFASLSVMFFCGSTFVPKYDTNVVKTFCDEESCQKGEVFGRILGQAGVQGVLGVRNELISFRRRSVYSQMDKLMDCLFRGFLDTLMWFTEEVYKSDGSEAVNNTAMIEKIIRKQMYTEGVTLSNRTVTNEVQRTKERHDEIAAQGTTSEVVKRMMKMYELENNLSKETMKKVSAPNRTENIHDILNTEKIKLKIKKKLETIPYTYDDVIIDSVSSRIIGRVTDISKDENI
;
A
#
# COMPACT_ATOMS: atom_id res chain seq x y z
N MET A 1 41.93 38.52 23.31
CA MET A 1 41.04 39.52 22.69
C MET A 1 40.92 39.11 21.23
N ASN A 2 39.83 38.53 20.72
CA ASN A 2 38.43 38.94 20.83
C ASN A 2 37.48 37.84 21.30
N ASN A 3 36.47 38.29 22.03
CA ASN A 3 35.37 37.56 22.64
C ASN A 3 34.17 37.38 21.69
N SER A 4 33.32 36.42 22.08
CA SER A 4 31.86 36.44 21.97
C SER A 4 31.27 35.95 20.63
N THR A 5 30.29 35.04 20.54
CA THR A 5 29.29 34.64 21.54
C THR A 5 28.75 33.24 21.18
N LYS A 6 28.84 32.30 22.12
CA LYS A 6 28.03 31.06 22.11
C LYS A 6 26.60 31.42 22.50
N CYS A 7 25.60 31.05 21.70
CA CYS A 7 24.20 31.11 22.12
C CYS A 7 23.67 29.69 22.36
N ASN A 8 23.62 29.32 23.64
CA ASN A 8 22.85 28.21 24.18
C ASN A 8 21.37 28.55 24.09
N TYR A 9 20.55 27.70 23.47
CA TYR A 9 19.12 27.66 23.74
C TYR A 9 18.74 26.26 24.17
N ARG A 10 18.84 26.04 25.49
CA ARG A 10 18.23 24.93 26.21
C ARG A 10 17.30 25.55 27.26
N ARG A 11 15.99 25.31 27.11
CA ARG A 11 14.87 25.38 28.09
C ARG A 11 13.86 26.53 27.96
N LEU A 12 12.59 26.11 28.15
CA LEU A 12 11.28 26.78 28.28
C LEU A 12 10.58 27.05 26.93
N SER A 13 9.43 26.45 26.58
CA SER A 13 8.24 25.92 27.28
C SER A 13 7.94 24.45 26.90
N LEU A 14 7.42 23.51 27.70
CA LEU A 14 6.24 23.40 28.60
C LEU A 14 4.86 23.29 27.88
N PHE A 15 4.29 22.07 27.99
CA PHE A 15 2.91 21.60 27.74
C PHE A 15 2.43 21.55 26.27
N ALA A 16 1.72 20.53 25.76
CA ALA A 16 0.88 19.51 26.40
C ALA A 16 0.89 18.17 25.63
N SER A 17 0.86 17.08 26.39
CA SER A 17 0.55 15.72 25.97
C SER A 17 -0.95 15.57 25.67
N LEU A 18 -1.31 15.00 24.53
CA LEU A 18 -2.62 14.38 24.34
C LEU A 18 -2.45 12.92 23.94
N SER A 19 -2.48 12.05 24.93
CA SER A 19 -2.63 10.61 24.80
C SER A 19 -4.12 10.32 24.56
N VAL A 20 -4.50 9.85 23.38
CA VAL A 20 -5.82 9.25 23.16
C VAL A 20 -5.68 7.75 23.44
N MET A 21 -6.04 7.36 24.66
CA MET A 21 -6.32 5.97 25.00
C MET A 21 -7.70 5.60 24.43
N PHE A 22 -7.75 4.66 23.49
CA PHE A 22 -9.00 4.00 23.13
C PHE A 22 -9.39 3.05 24.27
N PHE A 23 -10.40 3.47 25.04
CA PHE A 23 -11.06 2.66 26.04
C PHE A 23 -11.78 1.47 25.38
N CYS A 24 -11.45 0.26 25.85
CA CYS A 24 -12.31 -0.90 25.76
C CYS A 24 -13.68 -0.59 26.39
N GLY A 25 -14.70 -0.41 25.55
CA GLY A 25 -16.09 -0.38 25.94
C GLY A 25 -16.74 -1.73 25.66
N SER A 26 -16.62 -2.67 26.59
CA SER A 26 -17.45 -3.86 26.67
C SER A 26 -18.91 -3.44 26.88
N THR A 27 -19.76 -3.57 25.85
CA THR A 27 -21.20 -3.44 26.04
C THR A 27 -21.71 -4.70 26.73
N PHE A 28 -21.79 -4.58 28.06
CA PHE A 28 -22.69 -5.37 28.90
C PHE A 28 -24.11 -5.26 28.33
N VAL A 29 -24.69 -6.38 27.91
CA VAL A 29 -26.12 -6.51 27.63
C VAL A 29 -26.77 -7.02 28.91
N PRO A 30 -27.53 -6.21 29.66
CA PRO A 30 -28.34 -6.76 30.73
C PRO A 30 -29.57 -7.43 30.10
N LYS A 31 -29.64 -8.75 30.26
CA LYS A 31 -30.91 -9.49 30.20
C LYS A 31 -31.82 -8.95 31.30
N TYR A 32 -32.95 -8.35 30.94
CA TYR A 32 -34.20 -8.58 31.66
C TYR A 32 -35.37 -8.61 30.68
N ASP A 33 -36.23 -9.55 31.00
CA ASP A 33 -37.33 -10.14 30.26
C ASP A 33 -38.64 -9.38 30.49
N THR A 34 -39.57 -9.63 29.57
CA THR A 34 -41.04 -9.76 29.75
C THR A 34 -41.94 -8.57 30.17
N ASN A 35 -42.83 -8.24 29.23
CA ASN A 35 -44.30 -8.26 29.33
C ASN A 35 -45.07 -7.28 30.24
N VAL A 36 -45.96 -6.54 29.54
CA VAL A 36 -47.37 -6.26 29.90
C VAL A 36 -47.62 -5.18 30.96
N VAL A 37 -48.29 -4.09 30.56
CA VAL A 37 -49.50 -3.60 31.25
C VAL A 37 -50.54 -3.18 30.19
N LYS A 38 -51.78 -3.48 30.53
CA LYS A 38 -53.01 -3.57 29.74
C LYS A 38 -53.89 -2.34 30.01
N THR A 39 -54.54 -1.84 28.96
CA THR A 39 -55.95 -1.39 28.85
C THR A 39 -56.55 -0.14 29.55
N PHE A 40 -57.25 0.63 28.70
CA PHE A 40 -58.55 1.34 28.79
C PHE A 40 -58.71 2.69 29.53
N CYS A 41 -59.17 3.70 28.78
CA CYS A 41 -60.36 4.52 29.06
C CYS A 41 -60.96 5.03 27.73
N ASP A 42 -62.27 4.92 27.59
CA ASP A 42 -63.09 5.34 26.43
C ASP A 42 -63.49 6.83 26.46
N GLU A 43 -63.93 7.29 25.29
CA GLU A 43 -64.84 8.40 24.94
C GLU A 43 -64.32 9.71 24.32
N GLU A 44 -65.21 10.20 23.46
CA GLU A 44 -65.04 10.89 22.18
C GLU A 44 -64.59 12.35 22.24
N SER A 45 -63.75 12.77 21.29
CA SER A 45 -64.04 13.96 20.48
C SER A 45 -63.13 14.07 19.27
N CYS A 46 -63.75 14.33 18.13
CA CYS A 46 -63.16 14.59 16.84
C CYS A 46 -62.00 15.61 16.89
N GLN A 47 -60.85 15.22 16.35
CA GLN A 47 -60.16 16.03 15.34
C GLN A 47 -59.24 15.12 14.51
N LYS A 48 -59.40 15.19 13.18
CA LYS A 48 -58.51 14.57 12.20
C LYS A 48 -57.08 15.08 12.40
N GLY A 49 -56.32 14.42 13.25
CA GLY A 49 -54.86 14.43 13.14
C GLY A 49 -54.50 13.53 11.98
N GLU A 50 -53.97 14.09 10.90
CA GLU A 50 -53.25 13.28 9.92
C GLU A 50 -52.19 12.48 10.66
N VAL A 51 -52.46 11.20 10.86
CA VAL A 51 -51.47 10.24 11.29
C VAL A 51 -50.49 10.16 10.14
N PHE A 52 -49.45 11.02 10.17
CA PHE A 52 -48.19 10.75 9.52
C PHE A 52 -47.57 9.56 10.25
N GLY A 53 -48.15 8.39 10.02
CA GLY A 53 -47.52 7.12 10.23
C GLY A 53 -46.36 7.06 9.26
N ARG A 54 -45.22 7.65 9.63
CA ARG A 54 -43.95 7.22 9.06
C ARG A 54 -43.86 5.75 9.40
N ILE A 55 -44.10 4.91 8.41
CA ILE A 55 -43.79 3.48 8.47
C ILE A 55 -42.29 3.42 8.76
N LEU A 56 -41.95 3.29 10.05
CA LEU A 56 -40.58 3.06 10.53
C LEU A 56 -39.98 1.78 9.92
N GLY A 57 -40.80 0.94 9.28
CA GLY A 57 -40.40 -0.25 8.53
C GLY A 57 -39.89 -0.02 7.10
N GLN A 58 -40.07 1.15 6.48
CA GLN A 58 -39.63 1.38 5.08
C GLN A 58 -38.34 2.21 4.94
N ALA A 59 -37.91 2.91 6.00
CA ALA A 59 -36.59 3.55 6.06
C ALA A 59 -35.50 2.64 6.65
N GLY A 60 -35.91 1.53 7.27
CA GLY A 60 -35.03 0.50 7.81
C GLY A 60 -34.47 -0.37 6.70
N VAL A 61 -33.21 -0.77 6.83
CA VAL A 61 -32.43 -1.59 5.87
C VAL A 61 -31.84 -0.80 4.69
N GLN A 62 -32.60 -0.05 3.90
CA GLN A 62 -32.03 0.57 2.68
C GLN A 62 -31.05 1.73 2.97
N GLY A 63 -31.33 2.58 3.95
CA GLY A 63 -30.39 3.62 4.42
C GLY A 63 -29.16 3.04 5.13
N VAL A 64 -29.35 1.94 5.89
CA VAL A 64 -28.26 1.24 6.59
C VAL A 64 -27.32 0.52 5.60
N LEU A 65 -27.86 -0.08 4.54
CA LEU A 65 -27.08 -0.67 3.46
C LEU A 65 -26.29 0.39 2.66
N GLY A 66 -26.88 1.57 2.45
CA GLY A 66 -26.18 2.72 1.84
C GLY A 66 -24.96 3.16 2.65
N VAL A 67 -25.14 3.42 3.95
CA VAL A 67 -24.05 3.80 4.88
C VAL A 67 -22.99 2.70 4.99
N ARG A 68 -23.41 1.42 5.02
CA ARG A 68 -22.48 0.28 5.01
C ARG A 68 -21.63 0.26 3.73
N ASN A 69 -22.25 0.47 2.58
CA ASN A 69 -21.54 0.50 1.29
C ASN A 69 -20.57 1.68 1.21
N GLU A 70 -20.97 2.86 1.70
CA GLU A 70 -20.09 4.02 1.81
C GLU A 70 -18.89 3.73 2.71
N LEU A 71 -19.09 3.20 3.92
CA LEU A 71 -18.01 2.86 4.85
C LEU A 71 -17.04 1.83 4.25
N ILE A 72 -17.57 0.81 3.56
CA ILE A 72 -16.76 -0.17 2.83
C ILE A 72 -15.96 0.51 1.71
N SER A 73 -16.55 1.46 0.99
CA SER A 73 -15.85 2.21 -0.07
C SER A 73 -14.73 3.11 0.48
N PHE A 74 -14.95 3.79 1.61
CA PHE A 74 -13.95 4.59 2.30
C PHE A 74 -12.79 3.72 2.80
N ARG A 75 -13.10 2.58 3.43
CA ARG A 75 -12.08 1.63 3.88
C ARG A 75 -11.25 1.09 2.71
N ARG A 76 -11.89 0.76 1.57
CA ARG A 76 -11.17 0.35 0.34
C ARG A 76 -10.24 1.43 -0.18
N ARG A 77 -10.72 2.68 -0.29
CA ARG A 77 -9.90 3.82 -0.76
C ARG A 77 -8.69 4.02 0.15
N SER A 78 -8.88 3.91 1.47
CA SER A 78 -7.79 4.01 2.45
C SER A 78 -6.76 2.89 2.28
N VAL A 79 -7.20 1.63 2.17
CA VAL A 79 -6.29 0.47 1.98
C VAL A 79 -5.53 0.59 0.66
N TYR A 80 -6.22 0.90 -0.44
CA TYR A 80 -5.57 1.01 -1.75
C TYR A 80 -4.59 2.17 -1.81
N SER A 81 -4.91 3.31 -1.19
CA SER A 81 -3.99 4.43 -1.09
C SER A 81 -2.75 4.08 -0.27
N GLN A 82 -2.89 3.29 0.80
CA GLN A 82 -1.76 2.82 1.59
C GLN A 82 -0.87 1.87 0.78
N MET A 83 -1.46 0.92 0.04
CA MET A 83 -0.72 -0.03 -0.80
C MET A 83 0.00 0.67 -1.96
N ASP A 84 -0.64 1.65 -2.58
CA ASP A 84 0.01 2.47 -3.62
C ASP A 84 1.19 3.24 -3.05
N LYS A 85 1.03 3.90 -1.89
CA LYS A 85 2.09 4.63 -1.21
C LYS A 85 3.29 3.73 -0.90
N LEU A 86 3.03 2.52 -0.36
CA LEU A 86 4.06 1.54 -0.03
C LEU A 86 4.83 1.10 -1.28
N MET A 87 4.12 0.67 -2.34
CA MET A 87 4.74 0.24 -3.58
C MET A 87 5.54 1.37 -4.25
N ASP A 88 5.00 2.60 -4.24
CA ASP A 88 5.70 3.76 -4.78
C ASP A 88 6.92 4.15 -3.97
N CYS A 89 6.89 3.99 -2.65
CA CYS A 89 8.05 4.18 -1.80
C CYS A 89 9.20 3.22 -2.20
N LEU A 90 8.89 1.94 -2.42
CA LEU A 90 9.89 0.96 -2.85
C LEU A 90 10.39 1.26 -4.27
N PHE A 91 9.49 1.65 -5.18
CA PHE A 91 9.87 2.01 -6.55
C PHE A 91 10.76 3.26 -6.58
N ARG A 92 10.43 4.30 -5.81
CA ARG A 92 11.32 5.48 -5.64
C ARG A 92 12.68 5.10 -5.08
N GLY A 93 12.71 4.19 -4.10
CA GLY A 93 13.97 3.63 -3.60
C GLY A 93 14.80 2.97 -4.71
N PHE A 94 14.16 2.21 -5.60
CA PHE A 94 14.82 1.66 -6.79
C PHE A 94 15.33 2.75 -7.75
N LEU A 95 14.60 3.85 -7.94
CA LEU A 95 15.06 4.94 -8.81
C LEU A 95 16.32 5.62 -8.26
N ASP A 96 16.36 5.84 -6.95
CA ASP A 96 17.54 6.39 -6.28
C ASP A 96 18.73 5.43 -6.38
N THR A 97 18.50 4.12 -6.24
CA THR A 97 19.57 3.12 -6.42
C THR A 97 20.03 3.04 -7.87
N LEU A 98 19.13 3.24 -8.84
CA LEU A 98 19.47 3.24 -10.25
C LEU A 98 20.31 4.47 -10.60
N MET A 99 19.99 5.65 -10.05
CA MET A 99 20.79 6.86 -10.21
C MET A 99 22.21 6.63 -9.66
N TRP A 100 22.32 6.13 -8.42
CA TRP A 100 23.60 5.73 -7.83
C TRP A 100 24.35 4.71 -8.71
N PHE A 101 23.67 3.64 -9.15
CA PHE A 101 24.27 2.58 -9.98
C PHE A 101 24.83 3.13 -11.30
N THR A 102 24.06 3.96 -12.00
CA THR A 102 24.54 4.56 -13.24
C THR A 102 25.72 5.50 -13.00
N GLU A 103 25.69 6.32 -11.94
CA GLU A 103 26.81 7.18 -11.57
C GLU A 103 28.09 6.40 -11.23
N GLU A 104 28.01 5.31 -10.47
CA GLU A 104 29.16 4.45 -10.17
C GLU A 104 29.75 3.82 -11.44
N VAL A 105 28.89 3.36 -12.36
CA VAL A 105 29.35 2.82 -13.65
C VAL A 105 30.04 3.90 -14.49
N TYR A 106 29.60 5.17 -14.42
CA TYR A 106 30.28 6.28 -15.10
C TYR A 106 31.54 6.78 -14.36
N LYS A 107 31.69 6.49 -13.05
CA LYS A 107 32.81 6.97 -12.20
C LYS A 107 33.93 5.94 -11.98
N SER A 108 33.74 4.68 -12.38
CA SER A 108 34.65 3.58 -12.00
C SER A 108 35.79 3.32 -12.99
N ASP A 109 36.81 4.18 -12.95
CA ASP A 109 38.21 3.79 -13.27
C ASP A 109 38.85 3.08 -12.05
N GLY A 110 38.18 2.06 -11.51
CA GLY A 110 38.79 1.13 -10.54
C GLY A 110 38.53 1.35 -9.04
N SER A 111 37.31 1.72 -8.60
CA SER A 111 36.95 1.60 -7.17
C SER A 111 36.26 0.27 -6.86
N GLU A 112 36.77 -0.40 -5.83
CA GLU A 112 36.43 -1.74 -5.36
C GLU A 112 34.92 -1.96 -5.17
N ALA A 113 34.45 -3.13 -5.63
CA ALA A 113 33.10 -3.66 -5.52
C ALA A 113 32.68 -4.01 -4.07
N VAL A 114 33.07 -3.21 -3.08
CA VAL A 114 32.73 -3.43 -1.67
C VAL A 114 31.30 -2.94 -1.44
N ASN A 115 30.37 -3.86 -1.74
CA ASN A 115 29.05 -4.03 -1.14
C ASN A 115 27.86 -3.30 -1.78
N ASN A 116 27.63 -3.52 -3.08
CA ASN A 116 26.44 -3.06 -3.82
C ASN A 116 25.12 -3.34 -3.07
N THR A 117 24.98 -4.52 -2.48
CA THR A 117 23.79 -4.92 -1.71
C THR A 117 23.58 -4.04 -0.47
N ALA A 118 24.65 -3.73 0.28
CA ALA A 118 24.55 -2.89 1.48
C ALA A 118 24.19 -1.44 1.13
N MET A 119 24.70 -0.92 0.01
CA MET A 119 24.33 0.41 -0.47
C MET A 119 22.88 0.45 -0.96
N ILE A 120 22.43 -0.55 -1.70
CA ILE A 120 21.02 -0.71 -2.09
C ILE A 120 20.12 -0.73 -0.85
N GLU A 121 20.45 -1.54 0.16
CA GLU A 121 19.70 -1.61 1.41
C GLU A 121 19.65 -0.26 2.13
N LYS A 122 20.79 0.43 2.22
CA LYS A 122 20.88 1.75 2.84
C LYS A 122 19.96 2.76 2.14
N ILE A 123 19.94 2.79 0.81
CA ILE A 123 19.11 3.71 0.03
C ILE A 123 17.62 3.37 0.23
N ILE A 124 17.23 2.10 0.10
CA ILE A 124 15.84 1.65 0.28
C ILE A 124 15.34 2.00 1.70
N ARG A 125 16.12 1.70 2.73
CA ARG A 125 15.75 2.02 4.12
C ARG A 125 15.62 3.52 4.36
N LYS A 126 16.50 4.34 3.77
CA LYS A 126 16.41 5.80 3.85
C LYS A 126 15.10 6.30 3.22
N GLN A 127 14.72 5.75 2.06
CA GLN A 127 13.49 6.14 1.39
C GLN A 127 12.25 5.76 2.23
N MET A 128 12.22 4.52 2.74
CA MET A 128 11.15 4.06 3.64
C MET A 128 11.02 4.93 4.88
N TYR A 129 12.13 5.25 5.54
CA TYR A 129 12.15 6.12 6.70
C TYR A 129 11.60 7.52 6.39
N THR A 130 12.00 8.09 5.25
CA THR A 130 11.55 9.43 4.81
C THR A 130 10.05 9.47 4.56
N GLU A 131 9.47 8.40 4.02
CA GLU A 131 8.04 8.32 3.71
C GLU A 131 7.18 7.76 4.86
N GLY A 132 7.80 7.35 5.96
CA GLY A 132 7.12 6.72 7.10
C GLY A 132 6.55 5.34 6.76
N VAL A 133 7.19 4.59 5.86
CA VAL A 133 6.83 3.20 5.51
C VAL A 133 7.65 2.25 6.37
N THR A 134 6.99 1.24 6.94
CA THR A 134 7.64 0.20 7.76
C THR A 134 7.32 -1.17 7.17
N LEU A 135 8.35 -1.99 6.96
CA LEU A 135 8.24 -3.38 6.50
C LEU A 135 9.13 -4.26 7.36
N SER A 136 8.88 -5.57 7.37
CA SER A 136 9.75 -6.51 8.05
C SER A 136 11.13 -6.56 7.41
N ASN A 137 12.17 -6.88 8.20
CA ASN A 137 13.52 -7.02 7.67
C ASN A 137 13.60 -8.05 6.53
N ARG A 138 12.82 -9.13 6.60
CA ARG A 138 12.71 -10.14 5.55
C ARG A 138 12.24 -9.52 4.23
N THR A 139 11.17 -8.73 4.28
CA THR A 139 10.62 -8.05 3.09
C THR A 139 11.60 -7.03 2.53
N VAL A 140 12.29 -6.27 3.40
CA VAL A 140 13.32 -5.32 2.97
C VAL A 140 14.49 -6.05 2.28
N THR A 141 15.01 -7.13 2.85
CA THR A 141 16.09 -7.93 2.23
C THR A 141 15.67 -8.50 0.88
N ASN A 142 14.43 -8.99 0.76
CA ASN A 142 13.91 -9.47 -0.52
C ASN A 142 13.80 -8.34 -1.56
N GLU A 143 13.40 -7.13 -1.16
CA GLU A 143 13.33 -5.99 -2.07
C GLU A 143 14.70 -5.48 -2.51
N VAL A 144 15.70 -5.55 -1.61
CA VAL A 144 17.12 -5.31 -1.95
C VAL A 144 17.58 -6.29 -3.02
N GLN A 145 17.26 -7.57 -2.86
CA GLN A 145 17.61 -8.61 -3.83
C GLN A 145 16.93 -8.37 -5.19
N ARG A 146 15.63 -8.05 -5.22
CA ARG A 146 14.92 -7.68 -6.46
C ARG A 146 15.54 -6.46 -7.14
N THR A 147 15.98 -5.47 -6.35
CA THR A 147 16.65 -4.28 -6.87
C THR A 147 18.00 -4.62 -7.48
N LYS A 148 18.78 -5.50 -6.83
CA LYS A 148 20.02 -6.02 -7.39
C LYS A 148 19.78 -6.77 -8.71
N GLU A 149 18.77 -7.62 -8.78
CA GLU A 149 18.40 -8.33 -10.02
C GLU A 149 18.11 -7.37 -11.17
N ARG A 150 17.40 -6.26 -10.92
CA ARG A 150 17.17 -5.22 -11.94
C ARG A 150 18.47 -4.54 -12.39
N HIS A 151 19.38 -4.25 -11.46
CA HIS A 151 20.68 -3.70 -11.81
C HIS A 151 21.51 -4.67 -12.66
N ASP A 152 21.52 -5.95 -12.28
CA ASP A 152 22.22 -7.02 -13.01
C ASP A 152 21.64 -7.20 -14.43
N GLU A 153 20.31 -7.12 -14.58
CA GLU A 153 19.60 -7.14 -15.88
C GLU A 153 19.97 -5.96 -16.79
N ILE A 154 20.13 -4.76 -16.23
CA ILE A 154 20.62 -3.58 -16.97
C ILE A 154 22.09 -3.79 -17.35
N ALA A 155 22.93 -4.20 -16.41
CA ALA A 155 24.36 -4.42 -16.64
C ALA A 155 24.61 -5.43 -17.76
N ALA A 156 23.86 -6.54 -17.77
CA ALA A 156 23.96 -7.58 -18.78
C ALA A 156 23.63 -7.10 -20.21
N GLN A 157 22.77 -6.07 -20.33
CA GLN A 157 22.40 -5.47 -21.61
C GLN A 157 23.24 -4.24 -21.96
N GLY A 158 24.12 -3.81 -21.06
CA GLY A 158 24.92 -2.59 -21.15
C GLY A 158 24.26 -1.36 -20.52
N THR A 159 25.07 -0.41 -20.07
CA THR A 159 24.62 0.77 -19.30
C THR A 159 24.42 2.03 -20.14
N THR A 160 24.16 1.87 -21.44
CA THR A 160 23.87 3.02 -22.32
C THR A 160 22.54 3.67 -21.94
N SER A 161 22.40 4.97 -22.23
CA SER A 161 21.17 5.72 -21.93
C SER A 161 19.92 5.09 -22.55
N GLU A 162 20.02 4.50 -23.74
CA GLU A 162 18.86 3.87 -24.40
C GLU A 162 18.47 2.55 -23.72
N VAL A 163 19.45 1.74 -23.29
CA VAL A 163 19.17 0.51 -22.54
C VAL A 163 18.54 0.84 -21.20
N VAL A 164 19.07 1.82 -20.46
CA VAL A 164 18.49 2.26 -19.18
C VAL A 164 17.06 2.76 -19.38
N LYS A 165 16.80 3.57 -20.42
CA LYS A 165 15.46 4.08 -20.73
C LYS A 165 14.48 2.96 -21.08
N ARG A 166 14.91 1.99 -21.89
CA ARG A 166 14.13 0.79 -22.22
C ARG A 166 13.80 -0.01 -20.95
N MET A 167 14.80 -0.39 -20.17
CA MET A 167 14.60 -1.20 -18.96
C MET A 167 13.74 -0.49 -17.90
N MET A 168 13.89 0.83 -17.77
CA MET A 168 13.05 1.65 -16.90
C MET A 168 11.56 1.54 -17.27
N LYS A 169 11.21 1.47 -18.55
CA LYS A 169 9.81 1.26 -18.97
C LYS A 169 9.27 -0.12 -18.55
N MET A 170 10.11 -1.15 -18.59
CA MET A 170 9.75 -2.47 -18.08
C MET A 170 9.51 -2.46 -16.56
N TYR A 171 10.36 -1.76 -15.79
CA TYR A 171 10.22 -1.71 -14.34
C TYR A 171 9.12 -0.79 -13.85
N GLU A 172 8.79 0.26 -14.61
CA GLU A 172 7.58 1.06 -14.39
C GLU A 172 6.32 0.18 -14.57
N LEU A 173 6.30 -0.66 -15.62
CA LEU A 173 5.24 -1.64 -15.84
C LEU A 173 5.19 -2.67 -14.70
N GLU A 174 6.34 -3.19 -14.24
CA GLU A 174 6.46 -4.09 -13.08
C GLU A 174 5.80 -3.49 -11.84
N ASN A 175 6.11 -2.23 -11.51
CA ASN A 175 5.53 -1.52 -10.37
C ASN A 175 4.01 -1.36 -10.50
N ASN A 176 3.54 -0.91 -11.67
CA ASN A 176 2.12 -0.69 -11.91
C ASN A 176 1.31 -2.01 -11.83
N LEU A 177 1.82 -3.09 -12.41
CA LEU A 177 1.19 -4.41 -12.28
C LEU A 177 1.26 -4.96 -10.85
N SER A 178 2.33 -4.68 -10.11
CA SER A 178 2.43 -5.01 -8.68
C SER A 178 1.31 -4.34 -7.89
N LYS A 179 1.06 -3.04 -8.10
CA LYS A 179 -0.04 -2.31 -7.45
C LYS A 179 -1.41 -2.87 -7.81
N GLU A 180 -1.66 -3.11 -9.10
CA GLU A 180 -2.92 -3.69 -9.57
C GLU A 180 -3.17 -5.06 -8.92
N THR A 181 -2.13 -5.90 -8.87
CA THR A 181 -2.20 -7.22 -8.25
C THR A 181 -2.41 -7.12 -6.74
N MET A 182 -1.70 -6.23 -6.06
CA MET A 182 -1.85 -5.98 -4.63
C MET A 182 -3.27 -5.52 -4.27
N LYS A 183 -3.85 -4.62 -5.07
CA LYS A 183 -5.25 -4.17 -4.88
C LYS A 183 -6.25 -5.31 -5.03
N LYS A 184 -6.03 -6.22 -5.99
CA LYS A 184 -6.86 -7.42 -6.15
C LYS A 184 -6.74 -8.37 -4.95
N VAL A 185 -5.52 -8.61 -4.47
CA VAL A 185 -5.29 -9.46 -3.28
C VAL A 185 -5.93 -8.83 -2.04
N SER A 186 -5.81 -7.51 -1.87
CA SER A 186 -6.31 -6.75 -0.71
C SER A 186 -7.80 -6.41 -0.78
N ALA A 187 -8.53 -6.86 -1.81
CA ALA A 187 -9.93 -6.50 -2.00
C ALA A 187 -10.80 -7.14 -0.89
N PRO A 188 -11.59 -6.36 -0.13
CA PRO A 188 -12.38 -6.90 0.98
C PRO A 188 -13.54 -7.81 0.53
N ASN A 189 -13.97 -7.70 -0.72
CA ASN A 189 -15.00 -8.55 -1.33
C ASN A 189 -14.40 -9.41 -2.45
N ARG A 190 -13.16 -9.86 -2.27
CA ARG A 190 -12.45 -10.67 -3.27
C ARG A 190 -13.23 -11.95 -3.58
N THR A 191 -13.58 -12.14 -4.84
CA THR A 191 -14.23 -13.36 -5.36
C THR A 191 -13.21 -14.34 -5.94
N GLU A 192 -12.10 -13.84 -6.48
CA GLU A 192 -11.01 -14.64 -7.05
C GLU A 192 -10.12 -15.25 -5.95
N ASN A 193 -9.66 -16.48 -6.14
CA ASN A 193 -8.69 -17.11 -5.24
C ASN A 193 -7.33 -16.37 -5.31
N ILE A 194 -6.62 -16.23 -4.18
CA ILE A 194 -5.27 -15.62 -4.17
C ILE A 194 -4.32 -16.37 -5.12
N HIS A 195 -4.37 -17.70 -5.14
CA HIS A 195 -3.56 -18.52 -6.04
C HIS A 195 -3.88 -18.24 -7.52
N ASP A 196 -5.12 -17.90 -7.82
CA ASP A 196 -5.53 -17.49 -9.17
C ASP A 196 -5.03 -16.07 -9.51
N ILE A 197 -5.09 -15.14 -8.56
CA ILE A 197 -4.61 -13.77 -8.75
C ILE A 197 -3.09 -13.76 -8.96
N LEU A 198 -2.36 -14.58 -8.18
CA LEU A 198 -0.90 -14.72 -8.21
C LEU A 198 -0.42 -15.82 -9.16
N ASN A 199 -1.26 -16.28 -10.08
CA ASN A 199 -0.87 -17.26 -11.06
C ASN A 199 0.16 -16.68 -12.04
N THR A 200 1.31 -17.34 -12.16
CA THR A 200 2.44 -16.93 -13.01
C THR A 200 2.03 -16.69 -14.46
N GLU A 201 1.32 -17.64 -15.08
CA GLU A 201 0.93 -17.53 -16.49
C GLU A 201 -0.06 -16.38 -16.74
N LYS A 202 -1.01 -16.16 -15.82
CA LYS A 202 -1.92 -15.02 -15.88
C LYS A 202 -1.18 -13.69 -15.76
N ILE A 203 -0.14 -13.60 -14.94
CA ILE A 203 0.68 -12.39 -14.79
C ILE A 203 1.55 -12.19 -16.03
N LYS A 204 2.22 -13.23 -16.54
CA LYS A 204 2.99 -13.18 -17.79
C LYS A 204 2.14 -12.71 -18.97
N LEU A 205 0.93 -13.25 -19.12
CA LEU A 205 0.00 -12.84 -20.17
C LEU A 205 -0.39 -11.36 -20.05
N LYS A 206 -0.61 -10.85 -18.83
CA LYS A 206 -0.86 -9.42 -18.59
C LYS A 206 0.34 -8.55 -18.93
N ILE A 207 1.55 -8.99 -18.61
CA ILE A 207 2.79 -8.29 -19.00
C ILE A 207 2.85 -8.21 -20.52
N LYS A 208 2.76 -9.34 -21.22
CA LYS A 208 2.79 -9.41 -22.70
C LYS A 208 1.74 -8.48 -23.33
N LYS A 209 0.50 -8.52 -22.85
CA LYS A 209 -0.57 -7.64 -23.33
C LYS A 209 -0.28 -6.15 -23.12
N LYS A 210 0.34 -5.77 -21.99
CA LYS A 210 0.73 -4.36 -21.75
C LYS A 210 1.97 -3.95 -22.54
N LEU A 211 2.83 -4.89 -22.94
CA LEU A 211 3.98 -4.63 -23.80
C LEU A 211 3.57 -4.32 -25.24
N GLU A 212 2.41 -4.79 -25.71
CA GLU A 212 1.88 -4.47 -27.06
C GLU A 212 1.73 -2.96 -27.32
N THR A 213 1.57 -2.14 -26.26
CA THR A 213 1.44 -0.69 -26.37
C THR A 213 2.73 0.08 -26.16
N ILE A 214 3.84 -0.61 -25.86
CA ILE A 214 5.15 -0.02 -25.57
C ILE A 214 6.05 -0.26 -26.79
N PRO A 215 6.83 0.74 -27.26
CA PRO A 215 7.64 0.63 -28.48
C PRO A 215 8.92 -0.20 -28.31
N TYR A 216 8.96 -1.11 -27.34
CA TYR A 216 10.15 -1.88 -26.96
C TYR A 216 9.83 -3.37 -26.89
N THR A 217 10.74 -4.18 -27.44
CA THR A 217 10.70 -5.64 -27.31
C THR A 217 11.58 -6.09 -26.14
N TYR A 218 11.11 -7.09 -25.41
CA TYR A 218 11.81 -7.68 -24.27
C TYR A 218 11.86 -9.20 -24.43
N ASP A 219 12.97 -9.80 -24.02
CA ASP A 219 13.13 -11.25 -24.03
C ASP A 219 12.20 -11.92 -23.01
N ASP A 220 11.75 -13.14 -23.32
CA ASP A 220 10.90 -13.92 -22.42
C ASP A 220 11.55 -14.15 -21.05
N VAL A 221 12.89 -14.21 -20.97
CA VAL A 221 13.64 -14.31 -19.70
C VAL A 221 13.38 -13.11 -18.79
N ILE A 222 13.34 -11.89 -19.34
CA ILE A 222 13.04 -10.68 -18.56
C ILE A 222 11.58 -10.68 -18.13
N ILE A 223 10.66 -11.12 -19.00
CA ILE A 223 9.23 -11.25 -18.66
C ILE A 223 9.04 -12.24 -17.52
N ASP A 224 9.73 -13.37 -17.55
CA ASP A 224 9.68 -14.41 -16.52
C ASP A 224 10.22 -13.89 -15.18
N SER A 225 11.35 -13.18 -15.21
CA SER A 225 11.94 -12.53 -14.05
C SER A 225 10.99 -11.49 -13.43
N VAL A 226 10.44 -10.59 -14.26
CA VAL A 226 9.45 -9.58 -13.83
C VAL A 226 8.21 -10.23 -13.22
N SER A 227 7.67 -11.29 -13.84
CA SER A 227 6.50 -11.99 -13.31
C SER A 227 6.76 -12.59 -11.92
N SER A 228 7.93 -13.18 -11.72
CA SER A 228 8.36 -13.76 -10.45
C SER A 228 8.54 -12.69 -9.38
N ARG A 229 9.12 -11.53 -9.74
CA ARG A 229 9.27 -10.39 -8.83
C ARG A 229 7.93 -9.80 -8.40
N ILE A 230 6.98 -9.64 -9.30
CA ILE A 230 5.61 -9.17 -8.98
C ILE A 230 4.98 -10.10 -7.94
N ILE A 231 4.98 -11.40 -8.20
CA ILE A 231 4.38 -12.40 -7.30
C ILE A 231 5.08 -12.39 -5.94
N GLY A 232 6.41 -12.43 -5.94
CA GLY A 232 7.21 -12.42 -4.73
C GLY A 232 6.95 -11.18 -3.89
N ARG A 233 6.92 -9.99 -4.51
CA ARG A 233 6.69 -8.72 -3.82
C ARG A 233 5.29 -8.67 -3.21
N VAL A 234 4.25 -9.01 -3.97
CA VAL A 234 2.88 -9.03 -3.46
C VAL A 234 2.75 -10.03 -2.31
N THR A 235 3.35 -11.22 -2.44
CA THR A 235 3.33 -12.24 -1.38
C THR A 235 4.01 -11.75 -0.10
N ASP A 236 5.14 -11.07 -0.21
CA ASP A 236 5.86 -10.57 0.97
C ASP A 236 5.10 -9.46 1.69
N ILE A 237 4.57 -8.49 0.93
CA ILE A 237 3.79 -7.39 1.50
C ILE A 237 2.49 -7.90 2.11
N SER A 238 1.78 -8.83 1.46
CA SER A 238 0.57 -9.44 2.02
C SER A 238 0.84 -10.13 3.37
N LYS A 239 2.01 -10.78 3.53
CA LYS A 239 2.41 -11.37 4.81
C LYS A 239 2.67 -10.32 5.88
N ASP A 240 3.37 -9.23 5.55
CA ASP A 240 3.68 -8.15 6.51
C ASP A 240 2.40 -7.40 6.94
N GLU A 241 1.46 -7.21 6.02
CA GLU A 241 0.19 -6.49 6.25
C GLU A 241 -0.94 -7.40 6.75
N ASN A 242 -0.69 -8.70 6.95
CA ASN A 242 -1.66 -9.73 7.37
C ASN A 242 -2.93 -9.79 6.49
N ILE A 243 -2.74 -9.87 5.17
CA ILE A 243 -3.80 -9.91 4.13
C ILE A 243 -4.06 -11.34 3.64
#